data_AF-F0YN30-F1
#
_entry.id   AF-F0YN30-F1
#
_cell.length_a   1.000
_cell.length_b   1.000
_cell.length_c   1.000
_cell.angle_alpha   90.00
_cell.angle_beta   90.00
_cell.angle_gamma   90.00
#
_symmetry.space_group_name_H-M   'P 1'
#
loop_
_entity.id
_entity.type
_entity.pdbx_description
1 polymer ?
#
loop_
_entity_poly.entity_id
_entity_poly.type
_entity_poly.pdbx_seq_one_letter_code
_entity_poly.pdbx_strand_id
1 'polypeptide(L)' 'TFVFRDEDHTLGNALRHVLMRQRDTDFAGYSVPHPSEPLMNVRLQTTGRPALAVMDDGLAQLSSICDSLTGQLE' A
#
# COMPACT_ATOMS: atom_id res chain seq x y z
N THR A 1 -8.70 -6.06 6.29
CA THR A 1 -7.25 -6.28 6.42
C THR A 1 -6.82 -7.17 5.28
N PHE A 2 -5.73 -6.83 4.63
CA PHE A 2 -5.14 -7.56 3.51
C PHE A 2 -3.84 -8.21 3.98
N VAL A 3 -3.56 -9.41 3.50
CA VAL A 3 -2.32 -10.14 3.83
C VAL A 3 -1.53 -10.32 2.55
N PHE A 4 -0.35 -9.73 2.53
CA PHE A 4 0.64 -9.92 1.47
C PHE A 4 1.65 -10.97 1.95
N ARG A 5 1.93 -11.95 1.09
CA ARG A 5 2.93 -12.99 1.34
C ARG A 5 4.22 -12.60 0.65
N ASP A 6 5.34 -12.97 1.26
CA ASP A 6 6.68 -12.70 0.73
C ASP A 6 6.98 -11.21 0.56
N GLU A 7 6.32 -10.38 1.37
CA GLU A 7 6.45 -8.92 1.37
C GLU A 7 6.77 -8.40 2.77
N ASP A 8 7.46 -7.27 2.84
CA ASP A 8 7.97 -6.70 4.08
C ASP A 8 7.80 -5.16 4.15
N HIS A 9 8.65 -4.49 4.93
CA HIS A 9 8.67 -3.04 5.10
C HIS A 9 8.85 -2.26 3.79
N THR A 10 9.45 -2.86 2.77
CA THR A 10 9.75 -2.22 1.49
C THR A 10 8.46 -1.81 0.79
N LEU A 11 7.62 -2.79 0.42
CA LEU A 11 6.31 -2.52 -0.16
C LEU A 11 5.37 -1.89 0.87
N GLY A 12 5.38 -2.37 2.12
CA GLY A 12 4.46 -1.92 3.16
C GLY A 12 4.54 -0.42 3.44
N ASN A 13 5.76 0.12 3.58
CA ASN A 13 5.94 1.53 3.86
C ASN A 13 5.57 2.42 2.65
N ALA A 14 5.96 2.01 1.44
CA ALA A 14 5.62 2.73 0.22
C ALA A 14 4.10 2.76 0.00
N LEU A 15 3.45 1.61 0.08
CA LEU A 15 2.01 1.47 -0.09
C LEU A 15 1.23 2.24 0.98
N ARG A 16 1.64 2.16 2.26
CA ARG A 16 1.05 2.96 3.33
C ARG A 16 1.07 4.45 2.99
N HIS A 17 2.20 4.95 2.50
CA HIS A 17 2.35 6.37 2.18
C HIS A 17 1.39 6.80 1.07
N VAL A 18 1.24 5.99 0.01
CA VAL A 18 0.30 6.28 -1.09
C VAL A 18 -1.16 6.22 -0.61
N LEU A 19 -1.53 5.18 0.13
CA LEU A 19 -2.90 5.00 0.62
C LEU A 19 -3.34 6.15 1.57
N MET A 20 -2.45 6.62 2.45
CA MET A 20 -2.73 7.75 3.34
C MET A 20 -2.93 9.09 2.61
N ARG A 21 -2.49 9.21 1.35
CA ARG A 21 -2.66 10.43 0.55
C ARG A 21 -4.02 10.49 -0.16
N GLN A 22 -4.74 9.37 -0.23
CA GLN A 22 -6.04 9.31 -0.87
C GLN A 22 -7.11 9.91 0.05
N ARG A 23 -8.02 10.70 -0.52
CA ARG A 23 -9.10 11.37 0.23
C ARG A 23 -10.12 10.39 0.83
N ASP A 24 -10.25 9.22 0.22
CA ASP A 24 -11.21 8.18 0.60
C ASP A 24 -10.67 7.25 1.71
N THR A 25 -9.45 7.51 2.21
CA THR A 25 -8.77 6.73 3.25
C THR A 25 -8.81 7.47 4.59
N ASP A 26 -9.41 6.83 5.60
CA ASP A 26 -9.33 7.31 6.99
C ASP A 26 -8.09 6.81 7.71
N PHE A 27 -7.73 5.55 7.44
CA PHE A 27 -6.62 4.89 8.12
C PHE A 27 -5.95 3.88 7.19
N ALA A 28 -4.62 3.98 7.08
CA ALA A 28 -3.78 2.96 6.49
C ALA A 28 -2.55 2.71 7.37
N GLY A 29 -2.32 1.43 7.67
CA GLY A 29 -1.15 0.97 8.41
C GLY A 29 -0.76 -0.44 7.99
N TYR A 30 0.52 -0.76 8.11
CA TYR A 30 1.02 -2.11 7.88
C TYR A 30 1.71 -2.63 9.13
N SER A 31 1.69 -3.94 9.32
CA SER A 31 2.44 -4.63 10.38
C SER A 31 2.99 -5.95 9.87
N VAL A 32 4.22 -6.25 10.27
CA VAL A 32 4.83 -7.58 10.11
C VAL A 32 4.64 -8.29 11.45
N PRO A 33 3.84 -9.37 11.51
CA PRO A 33 3.49 -10.01 12.78
C PRO A 33 4.70 -10.65 13.45
N HIS A 34 5.60 -11.25 12.68
CA HIS A 34 6.84 -11.84 13.19
C HIS A 34 7.94 -11.78 12.11
N PRO A 35 9.20 -11.41 12.42
CA PRO A 35 10.27 -11.28 11.42
C PRO A 35 10.64 -12.57 10.68
N SER A 36 10.38 -13.74 11.29
CA SER A 36 10.65 -15.04 10.66
C SER A 36 9.53 -15.54 9.75
N GLU A 37 8.38 -14.86 9.74
CA GLU A 37 7.26 -15.17 8.86
C GLU A 37 7.18 -14.09 7.79
N PRO A 38 7.32 -14.43 6.49
CA PRO A 38 7.26 -13.45 5.41
C PRO A 38 5.80 -13.07 5.10
N LEU A 39 5.13 -12.47 6.09
CA LEU A 39 3.75 -12.04 6.04
C LEU A 39 3.67 -10.56 6.40
N MET A 40 3.00 -9.79 5.55
CA MET A 40 2.71 -8.38 5.82
C MET A 40 1.20 -8.18 5.87
N ASN A 41 0.71 -7.66 7.00
CA ASN A 41 -0.68 -7.30 7.18
C ASN A 41 -0.89 -5.82 6.90
N VAL A 42 -1.76 -5.48 5.96
CA VAL A 42 -2.16 -4.10 5.68
C VAL A 42 -3.59 -3.87 6.13
N ARG A 43 -3.78 -2.93 7.04
CA ARG A 43 -5.10 -2.50 7.51
C ARG A 43 -5.45 -1.17 6.85
N LEU A 44 -6.53 -1.20 6.08
CA LEU A 44 -7.10 -0.06 5.37
C LEU A 44 -8.53 0.16 5.85
N GLN A 45 -8.87 1.40 6.18
CA GLN A 45 -10.22 1.85 6.51
C GLN A 45 -10.56 3.03 5.60
N THR A 46 -11.73 2.98 4.99
CA THR A 46 -12.15 3.91 3.93
C THR A 46 -13.48 4.57 4.27
N THR A 47 -13.67 5.79 3.78
CA THR A 47 -14.92 6.53 3.91
C THR A 47 -15.81 6.28 2.69
N GLY A 48 -16.78 5.38 2.84
CA GLY A 48 -17.84 5.16 1.85
C GLY A 48 -17.47 4.30 0.64
N ARG A 49 -16.21 4.28 0.16
CA ARG A 49 -15.79 3.37 -0.91
C ARG A 49 -15.36 1.99 -0.40
N PRO A 50 -15.54 0.91 -1.16
CA PRO A 50 -14.99 -0.40 -0.82
C PRO A 50 -13.46 -0.33 -0.69
N ALA A 51 -12.93 -0.84 0.43
CA ALA A 51 -11.48 -0.83 0.68
C ALA A 51 -10.66 -1.53 -0.41
N LEU A 52 -11.22 -2.53 -1.10
CA LEU A 52 -10.54 -3.21 -2.21
C LEU A 52 -10.32 -2.29 -3.42
N ALA A 53 -11.29 -1.44 -3.75
CA ALA A 53 -11.15 -0.49 -4.86
C ALA A 53 -10.10 0.59 -4.54
N VAL A 54 -10.10 1.09 -3.31
CA VAL A 54 -9.11 2.07 -2.83
C VAL A 54 -7.70 1.46 -2.79
N MET A 55 -7.59 0.18 -2.44
CA MET A 55 -6.32 -0.55 -2.50
C MET A 55 -5.78 -0.67 -3.94
N ASP A 56 -6.64 -1.03 -4.89
CA ASP A 56 -6.28 -1.16 -6.31
C ASP A 56 -5.83 0.18 -6.90
N ASP A 57 -6.60 1.25 -6.63
CA ASP A 57 -6.25 2.63 -6.99
C ASP A 57 -4.88 3.03 -6.38
N GLY A 58 -4.60 2.59 -5.15
CA GLY A 58 -3.32 2.84 -4.46
C GLY A 58 -2.13 2.13 -5.10
N LEU A 59 -2.29 0.87 -5.51
CA LEU A 59 -1.26 0.11 -6.20
C LEU A 59 -0.98 0.69 -7.59
N ALA A 60 -2.03 1.05 -8.34
CA ALA A 60 -1.88 1.70 -9.64
C ALA A 60 -1.15 3.05 -9.54
N GLN A 61 -1.45 3.86 -8.52
CA GLN A 61 -0.72 5.11 -8.26
C GLN A 61 0.74 4.87 -7.91
N LEU A 62 1.04 3.85 -7.08
CA LEU A 62 2.42 3.51 -6.75
C LEU A 62 3.22 3.13 -7.99
N SER A 63 2.66 2.31 -8.89
CA SER A 63 3.28 1.97 -10.17
C SER A 63 3.52 3.22 -11.03
N SER A 64 2.53 4.08 -11.17
CA SER A 64 2.65 5.31 -11.97
C SER A 64 3.74 6.27 -11.44
N ILE A 65 3.93 6.32 -10.12
CA ILE A 65 5.04 7.07 -9.51
C ILE A 65 6.38 6.45 -9.93
N CYS A 66 6.54 5.13 -9.83
CA CYS A 66 7.74 4.43 -10.26
C CYS A 66 8.05 4.62 -11.75
N ASP A 67 7.03 4.58 -12.61
CA ASP A 67 7.20 4.81 -14.05
C ASP A 67 7.68 6.25 -14.33
N SER A 68 7.08 7.23 -13.65
CA SER A 68 7.45 8.64 -13.79
C SER A 68 8.89 8.91 -13.31
N LEU A 69 9.32 8.25 -12.23
CA LEU A 69 10.68 8.35 -11.72
C LEU A 69 11.68 7.69 -12.68
N THR A 70 11.35 6.51 -13.21
CA THR A 70 12.20 5.81 -14.18
C THR A 70 12.43 6.66 -15.41
N GLY A 71 11.38 7.26 -15.99
CA GLY A 71 11.51 8.14 -17.16
C GLY A 71 12.24 9.47 -16.90
N GLN A 72 12.50 9.85 -15.64
CA GLN A 72 13.35 10.99 -15.29
C GLN A 72 14.81 10.59 -15.08
N LEU A 73 15.07 9.31 -14.80
CA LEU A 73 16.40 8.76 -14.55
C LEU A 73 17.08 8.29 -15.84
N GLU A 74 16.29 7.95 -16.86
CA GLU A 74 16.74 7.73 -18.25
C GLU A 74 16.95 9.05 -19.01
#